data_AF-A0A1F5G992-F1
#
_entry.id   AF-A0A1F5G992-F1
#
_cell.length_a   1.000
_cell.length_b   1.000
_cell.length_c   1.000
_cell.angle_alpha   90.00
_cell.angle_beta   90.00
_cell.angle_gamma   90.00
#
_symmetry.space_group_name_H-M   'P 1'
#
loop_
_entity.id
_entity.type
_entity.pdbx_description
1 polymer ?
#
loop_
_entity_poly.entity_id
_entity_poly.type
_entity_poly.pdbx_seq_one_letter_code
_entity_poly.pdbx_strand_id
1 'polypeptide(L)'
;MGGDRVRTLVETSESRPESKELNRQNIERYIEGCEEIAVRLDTIIRNVAESGKRPVILIPSRGAVPIFILARRFLNEIQAEGSYLADRNAKYYPEGIFNFLEGKEEQRPDDQTTVDVVLFPFTADVSLGSADDETLARELRNSCARSVLQIVKGRDFGLHDLEWYELLMEKLNKVPDDPEQLNPKNIVASLESFPVREDTQIILIDTVISGRAANDITNAFKTLGHTVIPLLAVDNSKEVRFNPQRKSEIQGTLEPIWELLPENHIFVEFPLITEDRGSALLGVLALNFINFNEGGIFHKVNRRFDSDFRPQSCVWALPPKSARNDYLVNFRQFIEAAWSCRNGSRNPCTNQDIEKLKAQTKPLTARHDAPTHGQINEVVPIDDESALKESASHIVSVRLPQKTANQWIAEFSTKPPHS
;
A
#
# COMPACT_ATOMS: atom_id res chain seq x y z
N MET A 1 -44.46 33.20 2.32
CA MET A 1 -45.49 32.29 2.86
C MET A 1 -45.54 31.11 1.90
N GLY A 2 -44.97 29.95 2.16
CA GLY A 2 -44.86 29.26 3.45
C GLY A 2 -45.67 27.97 3.29
N GLY A 3 -44.99 26.84 3.18
CA GLY A 3 -45.60 25.55 2.87
C GLY A 3 -44.55 24.45 2.93
N ASP A 4 -44.09 24.19 4.16
CA ASP A 4 -43.10 23.20 4.55
C ASP A 4 -43.37 21.81 3.96
N ARG A 5 -42.35 21.24 3.31
CA ARG A 5 -42.17 19.80 3.22
C ARG A 5 -40.93 19.44 4.00
N VAL A 6 -41.18 19.14 5.28
CA VAL A 6 -40.30 18.37 6.17
C VAL A 6 -39.85 17.13 5.40
N ARG A 7 -38.60 17.14 4.93
CA ARG A 7 -37.92 15.91 4.49
C ARG A 7 -37.58 15.14 5.74
N THR A 8 -38.35 14.08 5.97
CA THR A 8 -38.11 13.06 6.97
C THR A 8 -36.68 12.56 6.84
N LEU A 9 -35.87 12.85 7.86
CA LEU A 9 -34.67 12.11 8.21
C LEU A 9 -35.08 10.66 8.39
N VAL A 10 -34.92 9.86 7.34
CA VAL A 10 -34.77 8.42 7.52
C VAL A 10 -33.36 8.26 8.03
N GLU A 11 -33.22 8.28 9.35
CA GLU A 11 -32.17 7.55 10.05
C GLU A 11 -32.27 6.10 9.54
N THR A 12 -31.51 5.79 8.50
CA THR A 12 -31.17 4.42 8.17
C THR A 12 -30.42 3.90 9.38
N SER A 13 -31.15 3.20 10.24
CA SER A 13 -30.59 2.27 11.20
C SER A 13 -29.60 1.40 10.42
N GLU A 14 -28.32 1.69 10.59
CA GLU A 14 -27.22 0.87 10.13
C GLU A 14 -27.41 -0.51 10.75
N SER A 15 -28.06 -1.39 10.01
CA SER A 15 -28.01 -2.83 10.24
C SER A 15 -26.53 -3.19 10.17
N ARG A 16 -25.89 -3.38 11.32
CA ARG A 16 -24.50 -3.74 11.43
C ARG A 16 -24.27 -4.99 10.56
N PRO A 17 -23.43 -4.92 9.53
CA PRO A 17 -23.18 -6.04 8.64
C PRO A 17 -22.55 -7.22 9.39
N GLU A 18 -22.97 -8.45 9.06
CA GLU A 18 -22.33 -9.68 9.53
C GLU A 18 -20.87 -9.67 9.05
N SER A 19 -19.96 -9.54 10.01
CA SER A 19 -18.60 -9.04 9.81
C SER A 19 -17.73 -9.88 8.86
N LYS A 20 -16.69 -9.24 8.30
CA LYS A 20 -15.37 -9.81 7.95
C LYS A 20 -14.77 -10.59 9.14
N GLU A 21 -15.46 -11.65 9.56
CA GLU A 21 -15.21 -12.31 10.83
C GLU A 21 -13.93 -13.12 10.68
N LEU A 22 -12.95 -12.83 11.52
CA LEU A 22 -11.83 -13.71 11.72
C LEU A 22 -12.39 -15.04 12.22
N ASN A 23 -12.41 -16.05 11.37
CA ASN A 23 -12.81 -17.40 11.70
C ASN A 23 -11.97 -18.38 10.88
N ARG A 24 -11.98 -19.65 11.27
CA ARG A 24 -11.14 -20.68 10.66
C ARG A 24 -11.34 -20.77 9.14
N GLN A 25 -12.59 -20.86 8.70
CA GLN A 25 -12.92 -21.00 7.28
C GLN A 25 -12.42 -19.81 6.45
N ASN A 26 -12.58 -18.59 6.95
CA ASN A 26 -12.09 -17.40 6.25
C ASN A 26 -10.56 -17.38 6.19
N ILE A 27 -9.88 -17.76 7.29
CA ILE A 27 -8.41 -17.80 7.34
C ILE A 27 -7.86 -18.89 6.42
N GLU A 28 -8.48 -20.08 6.39
CA GLU A 28 -8.13 -21.17 5.47
C GLU A 28 -8.29 -20.73 4.00
N ARG A 29 -9.42 -20.09 3.65
CA ARG A 29 -9.61 -19.54 2.29
C ARG A 29 -8.65 -18.40 1.95
N TYR A 30 -8.29 -17.59 2.94
CA TYR A 30 -7.32 -16.50 2.76
C TYR A 30 -5.93 -17.05 2.46
N ILE A 31 -5.49 -18.09 3.19
CA ILE A 31 -4.18 -18.70 2.95
C ILE A 31 -4.13 -19.50 1.64
N GLU A 32 -5.22 -20.17 1.24
CA GLU A 32 -5.39 -20.77 -0.09
C GLU A 32 -5.28 -19.72 -1.21
N GLY A 33 -5.92 -18.55 -1.04
CA GLY A 33 -5.78 -17.44 -1.98
C GLY A 33 -4.36 -16.90 -2.07
N CYS A 34 -3.63 -16.83 -0.95
CA CYS A 34 -2.22 -16.44 -0.93
C CYS A 34 -1.32 -17.46 -1.64
N GLU A 35 -1.63 -18.76 -1.53
CA GLU A 35 -0.94 -19.83 -2.25
C GLU A 35 -1.15 -19.69 -3.77
N GLU A 36 -2.38 -19.40 -4.20
CA GLU A 36 -2.67 -19.17 -5.61
C GLU A 36 -1.98 -17.90 -6.14
N ILE A 37 -1.95 -16.81 -5.35
CA ILE A 37 -1.15 -15.61 -5.66
C ILE A 37 0.32 -15.98 -5.84
N ALA A 38 0.90 -16.81 -4.95
CA ALA A 38 2.30 -17.24 -5.05
C ALA A 38 2.60 -17.94 -6.38
N VAL A 39 1.80 -18.94 -6.75
CA VAL A 39 2.00 -19.71 -7.99
C VAL A 39 1.90 -18.81 -9.22
N ARG A 40 0.90 -17.92 -9.27
CA ARG A 40 0.71 -16.99 -10.38
C ARG A 40 1.85 -15.96 -10.44
N LEU A 41 2.28 -15.45 -9.29
CA LEU A 41 3.39 -14.50 -9.20
C LEU A 41 4.70 -15.11 -9.70
N ASP A 42 5.05 -16.33 -9.28
CA ASP A 42 6.26 -17.03 -9.75
C ASP A 42 6.22 -17.26 -11.27
N THR A 43 5.04 -17.61 -11.81
CA THR A 43 4.83 -17.77 -13.25
C THR A 43 5.07 -16.46 -14.00
N ILE A 44 4.47 -15.35 -13.54
CA ILE A 44 4.65 -14.03 -14.16
C ILE A 44 6.11 -13.62 -14.13
N ILE A 45 6.78 -13.76 -12.98
CA ILE A 45 8.18 -13.38 -12.81
C ILE A 45 9.08 -14.16 -13.77
N ARG A 46 8.86 -15.47 -13.88
CA ARG A 46 9.58 -16.33 -14.81
C ARG A 46 9.38 -15.90 -16.25
N ASN A 47 8.13 -15.71 -16.68
CA ASN A 47 7.82 -15.27 -18.04
C ASN A 47 8.47 -13.91 -18.36
N VAL A 48 8.45 -12.98 -17.40
CA VAL A 48 9.12 -11.68 -17.53
C VAL A 48 10.63 -11.85 -17.69
N ALA A 49 11.26 -12.64 -16.82
CA ALA A 49 12.70 -12.90 -16.87
C ALA A 49 13.11 -13.61 -18.18
N GLU A 50 12.34 -14.61 -18.63
CA GLU A 50 12.55 -15.34 -19.88
C GLU A 50 12.35 -14.47 -21.12
N SER A 51 11.52 -13.42 -21.03
CA SER A 51 11.38 -12.41 -22.08
C SER A 51 12.58 -11.45 -22.18
N GLY A 52 13.59 -11.62 -21.31
CA GLY A 52 14.78 -10.77 -21.25
C GLY A 52 14.56 -9.45 -20.52
N LYS A 53 13.44 -9.29 -19.81
CA LYS A 53 13.11 -8.09 -19.02
C LYS A 53 13.43 -8.29 -17.55
N ARG A 54 13.70 -7.20 -16.83
CA ARG A 54 13.87 -7.21 -15.37
C ARG A 54 12.51 -7.17 -14.66
N PRO A 55 12.12 -8.21 -13.88
CA PRO A 55 10.89 -8.16 -13.09
C PRO A 55 11.04 -7.23 -11.87
N VAL A 56 10.08 -6.31 -11.71
CA VAL A 56 9.96 -5.44 -10.54
C VAL A 56 8.56 -5.55 -9.97
N ILE A 57 8.45 -5.98 -8.72
CA ILE A 57 7.17 -6.08 -8.00
C ILE A 57 6.89 -4.75 -7.33
N LEU A 58 5.76 -4.14 -7.65
CA LEU A 58 5.23 -2.95 -6.98
C LEU A 58 4.11 -3.36 -6.03
N ILE A 59 4.23 -2.97 -4.76
CA ILE A 59 3.20 -3.14 -3.73
C ILE A 59 2.65 -1.75 -3.37
N PRO A 60 1.54 -1.32 -3.98
CA PRO A 60 0.98 0.04 -3.85
C PRO A 60 0.08 0.20 -2.60
N SER A 61 -0.41 -0.93 -2.07
CA SER A 61 -1.39 -1.02 -0.99
C SER A 61 -0.79 -1.73 0.20
N ARG A 62 -1.07 -1.21 1.39
CA ARG A 62 -0.66 -1.84 2.64
C ARG A 62 -1.35 -3.19 2.83
N GLY A 63 -2.60 -3.35 2.39
CA GLY A 63 -3.36 -4.61 2.49
C GLY A 63 -2.74 -5.76 1.70
N ALA A 64 -1.94 -5.44 0.67
CA ALA A 64 -1.19 -6.41 -0.13
C ALA A 64 0.11 -6.90 0.54
N VAL A 65 0.65 -6.17 1.54
CA VAL A 65 1.87 -6.56 2.28
C VAL A 65 1.76 -7.95 2.92
N PRO A 66 0.73 -8.26 3.74
CA PRO A 66 0.59 -9.60 4.33
C PRO A 66 0.36 -10.70 3.27
N ILE A 67 -0.36 -10.40 2.18
CA ILE A 67 -0.57 -11.34 1.07
C ILE A 67 0.77 -11.67 0.42
N PHE A 68 1.59 -10.65 0.13
CA PHE A 68 2.92 -10.82 -0.45
C PHE A 68 3.85 -11.63 0.46
N ILE A 69 3.87 -11.36 1.77
CA ILE A 69 4.70 -12.10 2.73
C ILE A 69 4.31 -13.58 2.77
N LEU A 70 3.02 -13.89 2.81
CA LEU A 70 2.56 -15.28 2.80
C LEU A 70 2.90 -15.95 1.47
N ALA A 71 2.67 -15.27 0.34
CA ALA A 71 3.03 -15.78 -0.97
C ALA A 71 4.54 -16.06 -1.09
N ARG A 72 5.39 -15.17 -0.58
CA ARG A 72 6.84 -15.38 -0.49
C ARG A 72 7.20 -16.60 0.35
N ARG A 73 6.59 -16.76 1.53
CA ARG A 73 6.80 -17.94 2.40
C ARG A 73 6.44 -19.24 1.67
N PHE A 74 5.35 -19.26 0.89
CA PHE A 74 4.98 -20.40 0.04
C PHE A 74 6.06 -20.73 -1.00
N LEU A 75 6.54 -19.73 -1.74
CA LEU A 75 7.57 -19.94 -2.77
C LEU A 75 8.89 -20.45 -2.19
N ASN A 76 9.28 -19.92 -1.03
CA ASN A 76 10.45 -20.39 -0.28
C ASN A 76 10.31 -21.86 0.14
N GLU A 77 9.11 -22.35 0.45
CA GLU A 77 8.91 -23.77 0.81
C GLU A 77 8.84 -24.69 -0.41
N ILE A 78 8.15 -24.28 -1.48
CA ILE A 78 7.89 -25.14 -2.65
C ILE A 78 9.12 -25.27 -3.54
N GLN A 79 9.80 -24.16 -3.85
CA GLN A 79 10.91 -24.14 -4.80
C GLN A 79 12.27 -23.97 -4.12
N ALA A 80 12.28 -23.75 -2.81
CA ALA A 80 13.49 -23.45 -2.04
C ALA A 80 14.34 -22.39 -2.74
N GLU A 81 15.54 -22.78 -3.11
CA GLU A 81 16.58 -21.99 -3.75
C GLU A 81 16.33 -21.62 -5.22
N GLY A 82 15.36 -22.28 -5.87
CA GLY A 82 15.07 -22.15 -7.30
C GLY A 82 14.10 -21.02 -7.67
N SER A 83 13.35 -20.45 -6.71
CA SER A 83 12.44 -19.34 -7.01
C SER A 83 13.20 -18.02 -7.16
N TYR A 84 12.76 -17.23 -8.13
CA TYR A 84 13.18 -15.84 -8.33
C TYR A 84 12.86 -14.94 -7.13
N LEU A 85 11.87 -15.31 -6.31
CA LEU A 85 11.50 -14.62 -5.07
C LEU A 85 12.04 -15.28 -3.81
N ALA A 86 12.93 -16.26 -3.95
CA ALA A 86 13.60 -16.82 -2.80
C ALA A 86 14.34 -15.72 -2.03
N ASP A 87 14.46 -15.85 -0.71
CA ASP A 87 15.00 -14.80 0.16
C ASP A 87 16.40 -14.28 -0.24
N ARG A 88 17.22 -15.13 -0.86
CA ARG A 88 18.54 -14.80 -1.40
C ARG A 88 18.52 -14.09 -2.78
N ASN A 89 17.38 -14.15 -3.46
CA ASN A 89 17.17 -13.78 -4.86
C ASN A 89 16.31 -12.51 -5.03
N ALA A 90 15.89 -11.85 -3.94
CA ALA A 90 15.06 -10.64 -3.99
C ALA A 90 15.70 -9.45 -3.27
N LYS A 91 15.68 -8.27 -3.90
CA LYS A 91 16.04 -6.98 -3.26
C LYS A 91 14.79 -6.22 -2.88
N TYR A 92 14.78 -5.62 -1.71
CA TYR A 92 13.64 -4.91 -1.15
C TYR A 92 13.95 -3.43 -1.01
N TYR A 93 12.98 -2.61 -1.44
CA TYR A 93 13.04 -1.16 -1.39
C TYR A 93 11.78 -0.65 -0.67
N PRO A 94 11.88 -0.15 0.58
CA PRO A 94 13.11 0.06 1.35
C PRO A 94 13.74 -1.21 1.91
N GLU A 95 15.06 -1.17 2.09
CA GLU A 95 15.82 -2.25 2.69
C GLU A 95 15.37 -2.53 4.14
N GLY A 96 15.33 -3.81 4.53
CA GLY A 96 15.02 -4.22 5.90
C GLY A 96 13.54 -4.17 6.31
N ILE A 97 12.63 -3.66 5.49
CA ILE A 97 11.21 -3.49 5.87
C ILE A 97 10.53 -4.83 6.21
N PHE A 98 10.74 -5.86 5.39
CA PHE A 98 10.17 -7.19 5.65
C PHE A 98 10.83 -7.87 6.86
N ASN A 99 12.13 -7.65 7.08
CA ASN A 99 12.83 -8.15 8.27
C ASN A 99 12.25 -7.53 9.55
N PHE A 100 11.99 -6.22 9.53
CA PHE A 100 11.33 -5.51 10.62
C PHE A 100 9.90 -6.02 10.87
N LEU A 101 9.09 -6.17 9.82
CA LEU A 101 7.72 -6.66 9.95
C LEU A 101 7.68 -8.08 10.51
N GLU A 102 8.50 -9.00 9.99
CA GLU A 102 8.50 -10.40 10.41
C GLU A 102 9.31 -10.67 11.67
N GLY A 103 10.18 -9.76 12.11
CA GLY A 103 11.08 -9.98 13.24
C GLY A 103 12.15 -11.03 12.97
N LYS A 104 12.60 -11.14 11.71
CA LYS A 104 13.63 -12.07 11.26
C LYS A 104 14.97 -11.34 11.10
N GLU A 105 16.08 -12.08 11.16
CA GLU A 105 17.41 -11.55 10.90
C GLU A 105 17.54 -10.99 9.48
N GLU A 106 18.49 -10.06 9.31
CA GLU A 106 18.75 -9.41 8.03
C GLU A 106 19.17 -10.44 6.97
N GLN A 107 18.31 -10.61 5.97
CA GLN A 107 18.62 -11.41 4.80
C GLN A 107 19.63 -10.62 3.97
N ARG A 108 20.79 -11.23 3.67
CA ARG A 108 21.80 -10.66 2.78
C ARG A 108 21.57 -11.24 1.39
N PRO A 109 20.81 -10.56 0.52
CA PRO A 109 20.70 -10.99 -0.86
C PRO A 109 22.07 -11.01 -1.53
N ASP A 110 22.33 -11.99 -2.39
CA ASP A 110 23.52 -11.94 -3.24
C ASP A 110 23.32 -10.81 -4.27
N ASP A 111 24.40 -10.13 -4.69
CA ASP A 111 24.34 -8.94 -5.56
C ASP A 111 23.61 -9.16 -6.91
N GLN A 112 23.33 -10.42 -7.25
CA GLN A 112 22.61 -10.89 -8.42
C GLN A 112 21.12 -11.25 -8.16
N THR A 113 20.46 -10.63 -7.18
CA THR A 113 19.01 -10.85 -6.97
C THR A 113 18.25 -10.71 -8.26
N THR A 114 17.35 -11.63 -8.53
CA THR A 114 16.71 -11.78 -9.83
C THR A 114 15.35 -11.07 -9.91
N VAL A 115 14.85 -10.51 -8.80
CA VAL A 115 13.66 -9.64 -8.71
C VAL A 115 13.90 -8.47 -7.76
N ASP A 116 13.35 -7.30 -8.06
CA ASP A 116 13.28 -6.17 -7.13
C ASP A 116 11.85 -5.96 -6.64
N VAL A 117 11.69 -5.61 -5.36
CA VAL A 117 10.38 -5.39 -4.72
C VAL A 117 10.35 -3.96 -4.17
N VAL A 118 9.44 -3.15 -4.70
CA VAL A 118 9.27 -1.74 -4.36
C VAL A 118 7.97 -1.55 -3.61
N LEU A 119 8.07 -1.00 -2.40
CA LEU A 119 6.93 -0.54 -1.61
C LEU A 119 6.80 0.96 -1.82
N PHE A 120 5.68 1.39 -2.40
CA PHE A 120 5.42 2.81 -2.64
C PHE A 120 3.96 3.12 -2.36
N PRO A 121 3.63 4.15 -1.57
CA PRO A 121 2.25 4.43 -1.19
C PRO A 121 1.45 5.03 -2.35
N PHE A 122 0.41 4.33 -2.82
CA PHE A 122 -0.61 4.89 -3.74
C PHE A 122 -1.90 5.29 -3.02
N THR A 123 -1.86 5.30 -1.68
CA THR A 123 -3.03 5.40 -0.81
C THR A 123 -3.89 6.62 -1.17
N ALA A 124 -5.14 6.33 -1.51
CA ALA A 124 -6.16 7.28 -1.91
C ALA A 124 -7.42 7.01 -1.08
N ASP A 125 -7.36 7.37 0.20
CA ASP A 125 -8.56 7.73 0.94
C ASP A 125 -8.60 9.25 1.01
N VAL A 126 -9.05 9.84 -0.10
CA VAL A 126 -9.06 11.27 -0.36
C VAL A 126 -10.41 11.86 0.04
N SER A 127 -11.09 11.28 1.03
CA SER A 127 -12.45 11.68 1.39
C SER A 127 -12.47 13.12 1.92
N LEU A 128 -12.69 14.07 1.02
CA LEU A 128 -13.01 15.47 1.29
C LEU A 128 -14.53 15.65 1.46
N GLY A 129 -15.32 14.60 1.15
CA GLY A 129 -16.77 14.58 1.32
C GLY A 129 -17.52 15.20 0.14
N SER A 130 -16.90 15.25 -1.05
CA SER A 130 -17.42 15.94 -2.24
C SER A 130 -17.27 15.11 -3.53
N ALA A 131 -17.82 15.58 -4.66
CA ALA A 131 -17.69 14.91 -5.95
C ALA A 131 -16.29 15.05 -6.59
N ASP A 132 -15.46 16.00 -6.13
CA ASP A 132 -14.10 16.21 -6.62
C ASP A 132 -13.11 15.15 -6.11
N ASP A 133 -13.50 14.34 -5.12
CA ASP A 133 -12.69 13.30 -4.49
C ASP A 133 -12.20 12.24 -5.51
N GLU A 134 -12.99 11.95 -6.55
CA GLU A 134 -12.63 10.95 -7.57
C GLU A 134 -11.54 11.45 -8.52
N THR A 135 -11.66 12.69 -9.00
CA THR A 135 -10.66 13.30 -9.88
C THR A 135 -9.34 13.46 -9.14
N LEU A 136 -9.40 13.93 -7.89
CA LEU A 136 -8.21 14.10 -7.07
C LEU A 136 -7.54 12.77 -6.76
N ALA A 137 -8.30 11.71 -6.40
CA ALA A 137 -7.74 10.38 -6.19
C ALA A 137 -7.00 9.84 -7.42
N ARG A 138 -7.53 10.09 -8.62
CA ARG A 138 -6.86 9.74 -9.89
C ARG A 138 -5.59 10.56 -10.10
N GLU A 139 -5.62 11.86 -9.85
CA GLU A 139 -4.45 12.75 -9.99
C GLU A 139 -3.31 12.38 -9.04
N LEU A 140 -3.62 12.05 -7.78
CA LEU A 140 -2.64 11.57 -6.80
C LEU A 140 -2.03 10.24 -7.24
N ARG A 141 -2.81 9.28 -7.75
CA ARG A 141 -2.29 8.02 -8.29
C ARG A 141 -1.41 8.23 -9.52
N ASN A 142 -1.72 9.24 -10.35
CA ASN A 142 -0.84 9.64 -11.46
C ASN A 142 0.50 10.16 -10.95
N SER A 143 0.50 10.96 -9.87
CA SER A 143 1.73 11.41 -9.19
C SER A 143 2.56 10.22 -8.71
N CYS A 144 1.95 9.28 -7.99
CA CYS A 144 2.63 8.06 -7.52
C CYS A 144 3.20 7.22 -8.69
N ALA A 145 2.44 7.05 -9.78
CA ALA A 145 2.91 6.30 -10.96
C ALA A 145 4.11 6.98 -11.64
N ARG A 146 4.13 8.32 -11.69
CA ARG A 146 5.29 9.08 -12.19
C ARG A 146 6.50 8.90 -11.28
N SER A 147 6.34 8.99 -9.95
CA SER A 147 7.43 8.72 -9.00
C SER A 147 8.00 7.31 -9.16
N VAL A 148 7.15 6.29 -9.29
CA VAL A 148 7.60 4.91 -9.50
C VAL A 148 8.34 4.76 -10.82
N LEU A 149 7.86 5.36 -11.92
CA LEU A 149 8.57 5.32 -13.19
C LEU A 149 9.91 6.08 -13.16
N GLN A 150 9.99 7.17 -12.39
CA GLN A 150 11.26 7.85 -12.11
C GLN A 150 12.22 6.90 -11.39
N ILE A 151 11.77 6.23 -10.32
CA ILE A 151 12.58 5.28 -9.54
C ILE A 151 13.07 4.12 -10.43
N VAL A 152 12.18 3.47 -11.17
CA VAL A 152 12.51 2.19 -11.84
C VAL A 152 13.11 2.36 -13.23
N LYS A 153 12.77 3.44 -13.94
CA LYS A 153 13.18 3.69 -15.33
C LYS A 153 13.96 4.99 -15.53
N GLY A 154 14.11 5.84 -14.52
CA GLY A 154 14.84 7.10 -14.63
C GLY A 154 14.22 8.07 -15.63
N ARG A 155 12.90 8.02 -15.83
CA ARG A 155 12.21 8.91 -16.79
C ARG A 155 11.83 10.22 -16.12
N ASP A 156 12.42 11.33 -16.58
CA ASP A 156 12.26 12.70 -16.05
C ASP A 156 10.82 13.21 -15.82
N PHE A 157 9.79 12.53 -16.35
CA PHE A 157 8.38 12.89 -16.12
C PHE A 157 7.97 12.91 -14.65
N GLY A 158 8.69 12.22 -13.75
CA GLY A 158 8.32 12.07 -12.34
C GLY A 158 9.27 12.69 -11.32
N LEU A 159 10.25 13.47 -11.74
CA LEU A 159 11.27 14.05 -10.84
C LEU A 159 10.61 14.85 -9.70
N HIS A 160 9.76 15.81 -10.02
CA HIS A 160 9.10 16.65 -9.01
C HIS A 160 8.13 15.89 -8.10
N ASP A 161 7.46 14.85 -8.60
CA ASP A 161 6.59 14.01 -7.77
C ASP A 161 7.42 13.22 -6.73
N LEU A 162 8.60 12.74 -7.13
CA LEU A 162 9.53 12.05 -6.24
C LEU A 162 10.19 13.02 -5.24
N GLU A 163 10.71 14.17 -5.69
CA GLU A 163 11.29 15.20 -4.80
C GLU A 163 10.28 15.67 -3.74
N TRP A 164 8.99 15.73 -4.11
CA TRP A 164 7.92 16.05 -3.16
C TRP A 164 7.73 14.94 -2.12
N TYR A 165 7.73 13.67 -2.55
CA TYR A 165 7.70 12.53 -1.62
C TYR A 165 8.86 12.56 -0.64
N GLU A 166 10.07 12.83 -1.14
CA GLU A 166 11.28 12.96 -0.32
C GLU A 166 11.13 14.06 0.72
N LEU A 167 10.61 15.23 0.32
CA LEU A 167 10.33 16.31 1.25
C LEU A 167 9.34 15.87 2.35
N LEU A 168 8.28 15.14 2.00
CA LEU A 168 7.32 14.62 3.00
C LEU A 168 7.98 13.62 3.94
N MET A 169 8.83 12.73 3.42
CA MET A 169 9.61 11.77 4.22
C MET A 169 10.61 12.49 5.15
N GLU A 170 11.24 13.58 4.70
CA GLU A 170 12.12 14.43 5.51
C GLU A 170 11.39 15.09 6.69
N LYS A 171 10.07 15.22 6.65
CA LYS A 171 9.27 15.75 7.78
C LYS A 171 9.03 14.73 8.89
N LEU A 172 9.25 13.44 8.63
CA LEU A 172 9.05 12.42 9.64
C LEU A 172 10.20 12.43 10.66
N ASN A 173 9.87 12.12 11.92
CA ASN A 173 10.86 12.03 12.98
C ASN A 173 11.80 10.84 12.76
N LYS A 174 13.09 11.05 13.02
CA LYS A 174 14.02 9.94 13.24
C LYS A 174 13.82 9.41 14.65
N VAL A 175 13.42 8.15 14.79
CA VAL A 175 13.35 7.48 16.08
C VAL A 175 14.68 6.75 16.33
N PRO A 176 15.43 7.05 17.41
CA PRO A 176 16.78 6.51 17.62
C PRO A 176 16.88 4.99 17.74
N ASP A 177 15.82 4.32 18.19
CA ASP A 177 15.81 2.87 18.41
C ASP A 177 15.30 2.08 17.19
N ASP A 178 15.02 2.77 16.08
CA ASP A 178 14.54 2.12 14.86
C ASP A 178 15.71 1.55 14.07
N PRO A 179 15.50 0.45 13.30
CA PRO A 179 16.51 -0.01 12.36
C PRO A 179 16.95 1.14 11.45
N GLU A 180 18.26 1.36 11.35
CA GLU A 180 18.78 2.52 10.61
C GLU A 180 18.32 2.50 9.15
N GLN A 181 18.18 1.33 8.52
CA GLN A 181 17.66 1.18 7.15
C GLN A 181 16.25 1.76 6.97
N LEU A 182 15.44 1.79 8.05
CA LEU A 182 14.06 2.28 8.05
C LEU A 182 13.92 3.71 8.57
N ASN A 183 15.04 4.38 8.84
CA ASN A 183 15.07 5.83 9.02
C ASN A 183 14.50 6.50 7.76
N PRO A 184 13.60 7.50 7.87
CA PRO A 184 13.00 8.16 6.70
C PRO A 184 14.00 8.60 5.63
N LYS A 185 15.18 9.10 6.04
CA LYS A 185 16.26 9.48 5.11
C LYS A 185 16.86 8.30 4.36
N ASN A 186 17.01 7.15 5.03
CA ASN A 186 17.57 5.95 4.43
C ASN A 186 16.54 5.20 3.59
N ILE A 187 15.23 5.33 3.90
CA ILE A 187 14.16 4.88 3.01
C ILE A 187 14.22 5.64 1.68
N VAL A 188 14.37 6.96 1.73
CA VAL A 188 14.57 7.78 0.53
C VAL A 188 15.84 7.35 -0.22
N ALA A 189 16.99 7.29 0.47
CA ALA A 189 18.25 6.87 -0.16
C ALA A 189 18.16 5.44 -0.76
N SER A 190 17.40 4.54 -0.13
CA SER A 190 17.15 3.20 -0.66
C SER A 190 16.40 3.26 -1.98
N LEU A 191 15.33 4.06 -2.07
CA LEU A 191 14.58 4.26 -3.32
C LEU A 191 15.42 4.95 -4.40
N GLU A 192 16.23 5.94 -4.05
CA GLU A 192 17.14 6.62 -4.99
C GLU A 192 18.26 5.70 -5.50
N SER A 193 18.70 4.75 -4.67
CA SER A 193 19.72 3.76 -5.04
C SER A 193 19.22 2.66 -5.97
N PHE A 194 17.94 2.69 -6.36
CA PHE A 194 17.35 1.69 -7.23
C PHE A 194 18.13 1.62 -8.56
N PRO A 195 18.53 0.41 -9.02
CA PRO A 195 19.29 0.27 -10.26
C PRO A 195 18.38 0.48 -11.48
N VAL A 196 18.26 1.73 -11.91
CA VAL A 196 17.44 2.15 -13.06
C VAL A 196 17.72 1.30 -14.30
N ARG A 197 16.65 0.78 -14.91
CA ARG A 197 16.72 -0.10 -16.09
C ARG A 197 15.54 0.10 -17.04
N GLU A 198 15.82 0.40 -18.31
CA GLU A 198 14.78 0.63 -19.32
C GLU A 198 13.94 -0.62 -19.61
N ASP A 199 14.57 -1.79 -19.58
CA ASP A 199 14.00 -3.13 -19.82
C ASP A 199 13.21 -3.69 -18.62
N THR A 200 12.90 -2.84 -17.63
CA THR A 200 12.06 -3.20 -16.50
C THR A 200 10.60 -3.44 -16.90
N GLN A 201 10.02 -4.52 -16.38
CA GLN A 201 8.59 -4.82 -16.40
C GLN A 201 8.03 -4.80 -14.98
N ILE A 202 7.09 -3.88 -14.72
CA ILE A 202 6.44 -3.77 -13.41
C ILE A 202 5.32 -4.80 -13.30
N ILE A 203 5.30 -5.51 -12.17
CA ILE A 203 4.27 -6.44 -11.73
C ILE A 203 3.58 -5.81 -10.51
N LEU A 204 2.30 -5.49 -10.63
CA LEU A 204 1.53 -4.81 -9.58
C LEU A 204 0.81 -5.85 -8.73
N ILE A 205 1.10 -5.94 -7.43
CA ILE A 205 0.32 -6.78 -6.50
C ILE A 205 -0.54 -5.87 -5.64
N ASP A 206 -1.86 -5.92 -5.84
CA ASP A 206 -2.79 -5.02 -5.16
C ASP A 206 -4.03 -5.76 -4.63
N THR A 207 -4.65 -5.18 -3.61
CA THR A 207 -5.93 -5.61 -3.05
C THR A 207 -7.08 -4.87 -3.72
N VAL A 208 -8.13 -5.59 -4.06
CA VAL A 208 -9.25 -5.07 -4.83
C VAL A 208 -10.57 -5.34 -4.14
N ILE A 209 -11.21 -4.25 -3.70
CA ILE A 209 -12.58 -4.29 -3.16
C ILE A 209 -13.57 -3.96 -4.29
N SER A 210 -13.55 -2.72 -4.80
CA SER A 210 -14.45 -2.27 -5.88
C SER A 210 -13.85 -2.31 -7.28
N GLY A 211 -12.51 -2.42 -7.40
CA GLY A 211 -11.80 -2.31 -8.67
C GLY A 211 -11.36 -0.91 -9.09
N ARG A 212 -11.88 0.13 -8.42
CA ARG A 212 -11.65 1.53 -8.79
C ARG A 212 -10.17 1.91 -8.69
N ALA A 213 -9.55 1.67 -7.53
CA ALA A 213 -8.16 2.04 -7.30
C ALA A 213 -7.21 1.33 -8.27
N ALA A 214 -7.35 0.00 -8.41
CA ALA A 214 -6.55 -0.79 -9.35
C ALA A 214 -6.71 -0.31 -10.81
N ASN A 215 -7.92 0.06 -11.23
CA ASN A 215 -8.14 0.64 -12.56
C ASN A 215 -7.44 1.99 -12.74
N ASP A 216 -7.52 2.87 -11.75
CA ASP A 216 -6.87 4.19 -11.84
C ASP A 216 -5.33 4.06 -11.84
N ILE A 217 -4.77 3.13 -11.05
CA ILE A 217 -3.33 2.84 -11.03
C ILE A 217 -2.87 2.28 -12.38
N THR A 218 -3.55 1.25 -12.90
CA THR A 218 -3.18 0.64 -14.19
C THR A 218 -3.28 1.64 -15.35
N ASN A 219 -4.32 2.49 -15.37
CA ASN A 219 -4.46 3.56 -16.36
C ASN A 219 -3.42 4.67 -16.21
N ALA A 220 -2.99 4.99 -14.98
CA ALA A 220 -1.93 5.96 -14.74
C ALA A 220 -0.62 5.53 -15.42
N PHE A 221 -0.20 4.29 -15.21
CA PHE A 221 0.98 3.74 -15.90
C PHE A 221 0.79 3.70 -17.42
N LYS A 222 -0.38 3.25 -17.90
CA LYS A 222 -0.68 3.20 -19.34
C LYS A 222 -0.55 4.57 -20.01
N THR A 223 -1.06 5.62 -19.36
CA THR A 223 -0.98 7.01 -19.83
C THR A 223 0.47 7.50 -19.92
N LEU A 224 1.34 7.00 -19.03
CA LEU A 224 2.78 7.27 -19.04
C LEU A 224 3.57 6.38 -20.01
N GLY A 225 2.87 5.62 -20.88
CA GLY A 225 3.48 4.74 -21.87
C GLY A 225 4.13 3.50 -21.26
N HIS A 226 3.61 3.01 -20.13
CA HIS A 226 4.07 1.78 -19.50
C HIS A 226 2.89 0.86 -19.17
N THR A 227 2.92 -0.39 -19.62
CA THR A 227 1.92 -1.39 -19.23
C THR A 227 2.44 -2.18 -18.05
N VAL A 228 1.72 -2.17 -16.93
CA VAL A 228 2.01 -3.01 -15.76
C VAL A 228 1.30 -4.36 -15.89
N ILE A 229 1.84 -5.41 -15.27
CA ILE A 229 1.17 -6.72 -15.13
C ILE A 229 0.49 -6.75 -13.76
N PRO A 230 -0.82 -6.55 -13.65
CA PRO A 230 -1.52 -6.62 -12.38
C PRO A 230 -1.74 -8.08 -11.97
N LEU A 231 -1.57 -8.36 -10.68
CA LEU A 231 -1.97 -9.57 -9.99
C LEU A 231 -2.81 -9.13 -8.79
N LEU A 232 -4.13 -9.31 -8.89
CA LEU A 232 -5.11 -8.64 -8.05
C LEU A 232 -5.80 -9.63 -7.14
N ALA A 233 -5.65 -9.43 -5.83
CA ALA A 233 -6.40 -10.14 -4.81
C ALA A 233 -7.76 -9.47 -4.65
N VAL A 234 -8.83 -10.15 -5.08
CA VAL A 234 -10.19 -9.60 -5.15
C VAL A 234 -11.01 -10.11 -3.98
N ASP A 235 -11.59 -9.19 -3.21
CA ASP A 235 -12.51 -9.57 -2.13
C ASP A 235 -13.76 -10.25 -2.72
N ASN A 236 -14.03 -11.46 -2.25
CA ASN A 236 -15.24 -12.21 -2.60
C ASN A 236 -16.25 -12.30 -1.45
N SER A 237 -16.05 -11.49 -0.39
CA SER A 237 -17.05 -11.28 0.63
C SER A 237 -18.34 -10.72 0.00
N LYS A 238 -19.51 -11.18 0.48
CA LYS A 238 -20.80 -11.05 -0.21
C LYS A 238 -21.29 -9.60 -0.42
N GLU A 239 -20.64 -8.61 0.20
CA GLU A 239 -21.13 -7.23 0.32
C GLU A 239 -20.64 -6.31 -0.81
N VAL A 240 -19.46 -6.57 -1.41
CA VAL A 240 -18.92 -5.76 -2.50
C VAL A 240 -18.49 -6.65 -3.65
N ARG A 241 -19.31 -6.71 -4.70
CA ARG A 241 -18.91 -7.41 -5.93
C ARG A 241 -18.00 -6.51 -6.75
N PHE A 242 -16.84 -7.04 -7.12
CA PHE A 242 -15.96 -6.39 -8.08
C PHE A 242 -16.73 -6.07 -9.37
N ASN A 243 -16.73 -4.79 -9.75
CA ASN A 243 -17.51 -4.31 -10.88
C ASN A 243 -17.02 -4.96 -12.19
N PRO A 244 -17.87 -5.69 -12.93
CA PRO A 244 -17.49 -6.34 -14.20
C PRO A 244 -16.93 -5.37 -15.25
N GLN A 245 -17.42 -4.13 -15.29
CA GLN A 245 -16.91 -3.11 -16.19
C GLN A 245 -15.44 -2.79 -15.84
N ARG A 246 -15.13 -2.58 -14.56
CA ARG A 246 -13.75 -2.32 -14.10
C ARG A 246 -12.83 -3.51 -14.37
N LYS A 247 -13.35 -4.74 -14.20
CA LYS A 247 -12.63 -5.98 -14.55
C LYS A 247 -12.23 -5.97 -16.03
N SER A 248 -13.17 -5.64 -16.92
CA SER A 248 -12.92 -5.55 -18.37
C SER A 248 -11.97 -4.40 -18.73
N GLU A 249 -12.09 -3.24 -18.11
CA GLU A 249 -11.20 -2.09 -18.32
C GLU A 249 -9.75 -2.44 -17.96
N ILE A 250 -9.53 -3.07 -16.80
CA ILE A 250 -8.20 -3.53 -16.36
C ILE A 250 -7.64 -4.56 -17.34
N GLN A 251 -8.42 -5.56 -17.74
CA GLN A 251 -8.00 -6.56 -18.73
C GLN A 251 -7.60 -5.92 -20.07
N GLY A 252 -8.35 -4.91 -20.53
CA GLY A 252 -8.05 -4.17 -21.76
C GLY A 252 -6.76 -3.36 -21.71
N THR A 253 -6.15 -3.16 -20.52
CA THR A 253 -4.80 -2.58 -20.43
C THR A 253 -3.70 -3.57 -20.82
N LEU A 254 -3.99 -4.88 -20.86
CA LEU A 254 -2.99 -5.96 -20.94
C LEU A 254 -2.80 -6.54 -22.34
N GLU A 255 -3.60 -6.12 -23.32
CA GLU A 255 -3.48 -6.60 -24.71
C GLU A 255 -2.03 -6.63 -25.24
N PRO A 256 -1.14 -5.67 -24.92
CA PRO A 256 0.24 -5.69 -25.41
C PRO A 256 1.17 -6.72 -24.75
N ILE A 257 0.75 -7.40 -23.67
CA ILE A 257 1.60 -8.26 -22.85
C ILE A 257 0.90 -9.57 -22.41
N TRP A 258 -0.12 -9.99 -23.15
CA TRP A 258 -0.93 -11.16 -22.78
C TRP A 258 -0.09 -12.43 -22.67
N GLU A 259 0.96 -12.56 -23.49
CA GLU A 259 1.91 -13.68 -23.45
C GLU A 259 2.63 -13.85 -22.12
N LEU A 260 2.69 -12.80 -21.29
CA LEU A 260 3.33 -12.83 -19.97
C LEU A 260 2.35 -13.25 -18.86
N LEU A 261 1.05 -13.32 -19.15
CA LEU A 261 0.02 -13.60 -18.16
C LEU A 261 -0.12 -15.10 -17.84
N PRO A 262 -0.50 -15.46 -16.61
CA PRO A 262 -0.80 -16.84 -16.26
C PRO A 262 -2.04 -17.33 -17.01
N GLU A 263 -2.09 -18.63 -17.35
CA GLU A 263 -3.27 -19.27 -17.96
C GLU A 263 -4.53 -19.08 -17.09
N ASN A 264 -4.34 -19.11 -15.77
CA ASN A 264 -5.32 -18.78 -14.77
C ASN A 264 -5.20 -17.29 -14.46
N HIS A 265 -6.02 -16.47 -15.11
CA HIS A 265 -6.22 -15.01 -15.05
C HIS A 265 -5.45 -14.11 -14.03
N ILE A 266 -5.60 -12.79 -14.12
CA ILE A 266 -4.91 -11.85 -13.21
C ILE A 266 -5.63 -11.61 -11.87
N PHE A 267 -6.80 -12.24 -11.67
CA PHE A 267 -7.65 -12.05 -10.49
C PHE A 267 -7.69 -13.33 -9.65
N VAL A 268 -7.40 -13.20 -8.37
CA VAL A 268 -7.51 -14.28 -7.37
C VAL A 268 -8.55 -13.88 -6.35
N GLU A 269 -9.64 -14.65 -6.23
CA GLU A 269 -10.82 -14.27 -5.45
C GLU A 269 -10.84 -14.99 -4.09
N PHE A 270 -10.67 -14.25 -2.99
CA PHE A 270 -10.66 -14.78 -1.62
C PHE A 270 -11.07 -13.71 -0.60
N PRO A 271 -11.52 -14.08 0.62
CA PRO A 271 -11.95 -13.08 1.60
C PRO A 271 -10.77 -12.21 2.04
N LEU A 272 -10.80 -10.90 1.78
CA LEU A 272 -9.71 -9.98 2.18
C LEU A 272 -9.83 -9.58 3.64
N ILE A 273 -9.41 -10.47 4.54
CA ILE A 273 -9.42 -10.25 6.00
C ILE A 273 -8.50 -9.08 6.42
N THR A 274 -7.52 -8.73 5.57
CA THR A 274 -6.54 -7.68 5.81
C THR A 274 -6.99 -6.28 5.35
N GLU A 275 -8.20 -6.14 4.78
CA GLU A 275 -8.75 -4.88 4.28
C GLU A 275 -9.81 -4.24 5.21
N ASP A 276 -9.91 -2.91 5.17
CA ASP A 276 -10.86 -2.00 5.87
C ASP A 276 -10.81 -1.92 7.40
N ARG A 277 -10.14 -2.83 8.14
CA ARG A 277 -10.17 -2.79 9.63
C ARG A 277 -8.86 -3.07 10.38
N GLY A 278 -7.68 -2.95 9.77
CA GLY A 278 -6.47 -3.16 10.58
C GLY A 278 -5.15 -2.72 10.01
N SER A 279 -4.76 -1.44 10.15
CA SER A 279 -3.32 -1.09 10.03
C SER A 279 -2.45 -1.87 11.01
N ALA A 280 -3.00 -2.22 12.18
CA ALA A 280 -2.31 -3.07 13.14
C ALA A 280 -2.04 -4.49 12.60
N LEU A 281 -2.73 -4.91 11.53
CA LEU A 281 -2.46 -6.15 10.79
C LEU A 281 -1.50 -5.95 9.61
N LEU A 282 -1.01 -4.73 9.38
CA LEU A 282 -0.11 -4.38 8.27
C LEU A 282 1.30 -3.97 8.76
N GLY A 283 1.45 -3.71 10.07
CA GLY A 283 2.72 -3.36 10.72
C GLY A 283 3.30 -2.00 10.33
N VAL A 284 2.60 -1.24 9.49
CA VAL A 284 2.98 0.12 9.03
C VAL A 284 1.82 1.10 9.16
N LEU A 285 2.15 2.38 9.38
CA LEU A 285 1.21 3.50 9.42
C LEU A 285 1.18 4.21 8.07
N ALA A 286 0.02 4.75 7.67
CA ALA A 286 -0.08 5.69 6.56
C ALA A 286 -0.53 7.07 7.07
N LEU A 287 0.19 8.11 6.67
CA LEU A 287 -0.14 9.49 6.98
C LEU A 287 -0.60 10.19 5.70
N ASN A 288 -1.79 10.77 5.69
CA ASN A 288 -2.33 11.55 4.58
C ASN A 288 -2.43 13.03 4.97
N PHE A 289 -1.66 13.91 4.36
CA PHE A 289 -1.66 15.34 4.65
C PHE A 289 -2.79 16.04 3.90
N ILE A 290 -3.94 16.23 4.56
CA ILE A 290 -5.19 16.69 3.93
C ILE A 290 -5.02 18.07 3.29
N ASN A 291 -4.22 18.97 3.88
CA ASN A 291 -4.05 20.31 3.33
C ASN A 291 -3.65 20.23 1.86
N PHE A 292 -2.74 19.34 1.47
CA PHE A 292 -2.23 19.24 0.10
C PHE A 292 -3.25 18.69 -0.91
N ASN A 293 -4.35 18.13 -0.42
CA ASN A 293 -5.51 17.72 -1.22
C ASN A 293 -6.46 18.89 -1.50
N GLU A 294 -6.35 19.99 -0.75
CA GLU A 294 -7.26 21.13 -0.87
C GLU A 294 -6.97 21.96 -2.12
N GLY A 295 -8.02 22.16 -2.94
CA GLY A 295 -7.95 22.86 -4.21
C GLY A 295 -7.16 24.17 -4.16
N GLY A 296 -6.05 24.18 -4.88
CA GLY A 296 -5.24 25.37 -5.13
C GLY A 296 -4.37 25.83 -3.97
N ILE A 297 -4.29 25.14 -2.82
CA ILE A 297 -3.34 25.53 -1.76
C ILE A 297 -1.89 25.53 -2.29
N PHE A 298 -1.52 24.48 -3.02
CA PHE A 298 -0.18 24.29 -3.54
C PHE A 298 0.16 25.44 -4.49
N HIS A 299 -0.72 25.69 -5.45
CA HIS A 299 -0.57 26.74 -6.46
C HIS A 299 -0.68 28.17 -5.93
N LYS A 300 -1.41 28.38 -4.82
CA LYS A 300 -1.46 29.68 -4.14
C LYS A 300 -0.10 30.05 -3.56
N VAL A 301 0.62 29.07 -3.02
CA VAL A 301 1.94 29.25 -2.40
C VAL A 301 3.06 29.17 -3.44
N ASN A 302 2.94 28.26 -4.39
CA ASN A 302 3.97 27.97 -5.38
C ASN A 302 3.42 28.07 -6.81
N ARG A 303 3.54 29.27 -7.39
CA ARG A 303 3.06 29.58 -8.75
C ARG A 303 4.00 29.13 -9.87
N ARG A 304 5.13 28.47 -9.54
CA ARG A 304 6.15 28.07 -10.52
C ARG A 304 5.84 26.73 -11.21
N PHE A 305 4.99 25.92 -10.60
CA PHE A 305 4.57 24.63 -11.15
C PHE A 305 3.35 24.82 -12.04
N ASP A 306 3.17 23.91 -13.00
CA ASP A 306 1.98 23.89 -13.85
C ASP A 306 0.71 23.83 -13.01
N SER A 307 -0.35 24.51 -13.45
CA SER A 307 -1.65 24.57 -12.74
C SER A 307 -2.26 23.20 -12.46
N ASP A 308 -1.82 22.20 -13.20
CA ASP A 308 -2.32 20.84 -13.20
C ASP A 308 -1.43 19.90 -12.37
N PHE A 309 -0.30 20.40 -11.83
CA PHE A 309 0.51 19.62 -10.90
C PHE A 309 -0.25 19.37 -9.61
N ARG A 310 -0.33 18.09 -9.23
CA ARG A 310 -1.05 17.60 -8.04
C ARG A 310 -0.16 16.55 -7.40
N PRO A 311 0.70 16.95 -6.46
CA PRO A 311 1.62 16.01 -5.85
C PRO A 311 0.88 15.08 -4.90
N GLN A 312 1.40 13.87 -4.70
CA GLN A 312 0.85 12.97 -3.69
C GLN A 312 0.83 13.59 -2.29
N SER A 313 -0.11 13.17 -1.44
CA SER A 313 -0.25 13.69 -0.09
C SER A 313 0.05 12.67 1.00
N CYS A 314 0.50 11.47 0.63
CA CYS A 314 0.57 10.34 1.54
C CYS A 314 1.97 9.75 1.64
N VAL A 315 2.35 9.31 2.83
CA VAL A 315 3.58 8.57 3.09
C VAL A 315 3.30 7.37 3.98
N TRP A 316 4.07 6.31 3.82
CA TRP A 316 4.10 5.22 4.79
C TRP A 316 5.21 5.48 5.80
N ALA A 317 4.92 5.21 7.06
CA ALA A 317 5.84 5.39 8.18
C ALA A 317 5.78 4.19 9.12
N LEU A 318 6.79 4.06 9.95
CA LEU A 318 6.74 3.12 11.06
C LEU A 318 5.68 3.56 12.08
N PRO A 319 5.00 2.64 12.76
CA PRO A 319 4.05 2.99 13.81
C PRO A 319 4.72 3.78 14.96
N PRO A 320 3.94 4.60 15.70
CA PRO A 320 4.42 5.34 16.87
C PRO A 320 5.13 4.41 17.86
N LYS A 321 6.25 4.85 18.44
CA LYS A 321 7.07 4.04 19.35
C LYS A 321 6.23 3.50 20.51
N SER A 322 5.33 4.30 21.06
CA SER A 322 4.47 3.92 22.19
C SER A 322 3.45 2.82 21.85
N ALA A 323 3.05 2.66 20.58
CA ALA A 323 2.09 1.64 20.13
C ALA A 323 2.72 0.56 19.24
N ARG A 324 4.00 0.70 18.86
CA ARG A 324 4.63 -0.12 17.82
C ARG A 324 4.63 -1.60 18.13
N ASN A 325 4.89 -1.98 19.38
CA ASN A 325 4.89 -3.39 19.76
C ASN A 325 3.53 -4.03 19.49
N ASP A 326 2.44 -3.32 19.76
CA ASP A 326 1.10 -3.83 19.50
C ASP A 326 0.87 -4.03 17.99
N TYR A 327 1.27 -3.07 17.16
CA TYR A 327 1.19 -3.22 15.69
C TYR A 327 2.00 -4.45 15.22
N LEU A 328 3.25 -4.58 15.65
CA LEU A 328 4.13 -5.66 15.17
C LEU A 328 3.74 -7.04 15.71
N VAL A 329 3.35 -7.15 16.97
CA VAL A 329 2.94 -8.43 17.56
C VAL A 329 1.66 -8.93 16.87
N ASN A 330 0.70 -8.06 16.61
CA ASN A 330 -0.54 -8.43 15.92
C ASN A 330 -0.27 -8.82 14.47
N PHE A 331 0.54 -8.04 13.76
CA PHE A 331 0.99 -8.38 12.41
C PHE A 331 1.59 -9.79 12.36
N ARG A 332 2.60 -10.05 13.20
CA ARG A 332 3.31 -11.34 13.21
C ARG A 332 2.40 -12.50 13.61
N GLN A 333 1.55 -12.32 14.62
CA GLN A 333 0.60 -13.34 15.04
C GLN A 333 -0.42 -13.67 13.95
N PHE A 334 -0.90 -12.67 13.20
CA PHE A 334 -1.77 -12.91 12.05
C PHE A 334 -1.05 -13.74 10.98
N ILE A 335 0.17 -13.35 10.60
CA ILE A 335 0.96 -14.08 9.60
C ILE A 335 1.20 -15.53 10.05
N GLU A 336 1.61 -15.75 11.31
CA GLU A 336 1.85 -17.10 11.83
C GLU A 336 0.55 -17.93 11.92
N ALA A 337 -0.55 -17.35 12.38
CA ALA A 337 -1.83 -18.06 12.46
C ALA A 337 -2.36 -18.44 11.07
N ALA A 338 -2.31 -17.51 10.11
CA ALA A 338 -2.68 -17.78 8.72
C ALA A 338 -1.83 -18.90 8.13
N TRP A 339 -0.51 -18.85 8.35
CA TRP A 339 0.41 -19.89 7.90
C TRP A 339 0.11 -21.26 8.52
N SER A 340 -0.16 -21.32 9.83
CA SER A 340 -0.54 -22.56 10.51
C SER A 340 -1.87 -23.14 10.03
N CYS A 341 -2.78 -22.33 9.51
CA CYS A 341 -4.05 -22.81 8.94
C CYS A 341 -3.91 -23.37 7.51
N ARG A 342 -2.72 -23.31 6.91
CA ARG A 342 -2.48 -23.93 5.61
C ARG A 342 -2.75 -25.44 5.66
N ASN A 343 -3.39 -25.96 4.62
CA ASN A 343 -3.50 -27.40 4.41
C ASN A 343 -2.10 -28.06 4.38
N GLY A 344 -1.94 -29.19 5.07
CA GLY A 344 -0.64 -29.86 5.18
C GLY A 344 0.40 -29.15 6.05
N SER A 345 0.03 -28.13 6.84
CA SER A 345 0.91 -27.57 7.87
C SER A 345 1.36 -28.65 8.87
N ARG A 346 2.64 -28.62 9.27
CA ARG A 346 3.18 -29.53 10.30
C ARG A 346 2.49 -29.34 11.66
N ASN A 347 2.10 -28.11 11.94
CA ASN A 347 1.37 -27.72 13.15
C ASN A 347 0.08 -27.00 12.70
N PRO A 348 -0.98 -27.77 12.38
CA PRO A 348 -2.25 -27.20 11.94
C PRO A 348 -2.84 -26.27 12.99
N CYS A 349 -3.44 -25.17 12.56
CA CYS A 349 -4.07 -24.24 13.48
C CYS A 349 -5.24 -24.91 14.23
N THR A 350 -5.36 -24.59 15.51
CA THR A 350 -6.44 -25.05 16.37
C THR A 350 -7.54 -23.98 16.46
N ASN A 351 -8.75 -24.38 16.86
CA ASN A 351 -9.80 -23.39 17.14
C ASN A 351 -9.39 -22.44 18.29
N GLN A 352 -8.53 -22.89 19.21
CA GLN A 352 -7.99 -22.04 20.27
C GLN A 352 -7.06 -20.96 19.70
N ASP A 353 -6.26 -21.27 18.68
CA ASP A 353 -5.41 -20.28 18.00
C ASP A 353 -6.26 -19.24 17.28
N ILE A 354 -7.35 -19.66 16.63
CA ILE A 354 -8.31 -18.76 16.00
C ILE A 354 -8.99 -17.86 17.02
N GLU A 355 -9.49 -18.41 18.14
CA GLU A 355 -10.11 -17.60 19.19
C GLU A 355 -9.12 -16.65 19.86
N LYS A 356 -7.86 -17.06 20.02
CA LYS A 356 -6.79 -16.18 20.51
C LYS A 356 -6.53 -15.03 19.53
N LEU A 357 -6.41 -15.34 18.23
CA LEU A 357 -6.26 -14.33 17.19
C LEU A 357 -7.45 -13.36 17.20
N LYS A 358 -8.69 -13.87 17.24
CA LYS A 358 -9.89 -13.04 17.36
C LYS A 358 -9.82 -12.14 18.60
N ALA A 359 -9.50 -12.69 19.76
CA ALA A 359 -9.47 -11.93 21.01
C ALA A 359 -8.40 -10.82 20.99
N GLN A 360 -7.27 -11.06 20.34
CA GLN A 360 -6.16 -10.10 20.23
C GLN A 360 -6.43 -9.02 19.19
N THR A 361 -7.04 -9.36 18.06
CA THR A 361 -7.35 -8.38 17.00
C THR A 361 -8.65 -7.63 17.27
N LYS A 362 -9.58 -8.18 18.05
CA LYS A 362 -10.90 -7.57 18.34
C LYS A 362 -10.82 -6.15 18.91
N PRO A 363 -9.94 -5.81 19.88
CA PRO A 363 -9.79 -4.43 20.32
C PRO A 363 -9.44 -3.46 19.18
N LEU A 364 -8.70 -3.91 18.17
CA LEU A 364 -8.17 -3.10 17.08
C LEU A 364 -9.15 -3.03 15.89
N THR A 365 -9.88 -4.11 15.63
CA THR A 365 -10.92 -4.15 14.58
C THR A 365 -12.27 -3.62 15.05
N ALA A 366 -12.49 -3.51 16.37
CA ALA A 366 -13.72 -2.97 16.97
C ALA A 366 -13.59 -1.52 17.44
N ARG A 367 -12.38 -1.02 17.64
CA ARG A 367 -12.10 0.39 17.94
C ARG A 367 -11.03 0.91 16.98
N HIS A 368 -11.49 1.67 15.99
CA HIS A 368 -10.64 2.53 15.18
C HIS A 368 -10.23 3.77 16.00
N ASP A 369 -9.70 3.56 17.21
CA ASP A 369 -9.26 4.67 18.03
C ASP A 369 -8.02 5.24 17.33
N ALA A 370 -8.22 6.37 16.65
CA ALA A 370 -7.15 7.08 15.96
C ALA A 370 -5.96 7.24 16.92
N PRO A 371 -4.71 7.10 16.44
CA PRO A 371 -3.57 7.40 17.29
C PRO A 371 -3.74 8.80 17.86
N THR A 372 -3.46 8.94 19.16
CA THR A 372 -3.60 10.22 19.84
C THR A 372 -2.66 11.24 19.23
N HIS A 373 -2.93 12.53 19.45
CA HIS A 373 -2.04 13.61 19.01
C HIS A 373 -0.60 13.36 19.47
N GLY A 374 -0.40 12.99 20.75
CA GLY A 374 0.91 12.61 21.27
C GLY A 374 1.57 11.45 20.51
N GLN A 375 0.80 10.42 20.12
CA GLN A 375 1.31 9.30 19.31
C GLN A 375 1.68 9.73 17.89
N ILE A 376 0.90 10.58 17.24
CA ILE A 376 1.25 11.09 15.91
C ILE A 376 2.48 12.00 15.98
N ASN A 377 2.61 12.79 17.05
CA ASN A 377 3.78 13.64 17.28
C ASN A 377 5.08 12.83 17.47
N GLU A 378 5.01 11.54 17.83
CA GLU A 378 6.16 10.63 17.81
C GLU A 378 6.63 10.33 16.38
N VAL A 379 5.72 10.35 15.39
CA VAL A 379 6.00 9.99 13.99
C VAL A 379 6.31 11.22 13.13
N VAL A 380 5.54 12.29 13.28
CA VAL A 380 5.70 13.54 12.54
C VAL A 380 5.46 14.70 13.51
N PRO A 381 6.35 15.71 13.58
CA PRO A 381 6.15 16.83 14.49
C PRO A 381 4.92 17.62 14.05
N ILE A 382 3.93 17.68 14.93
CA ILE A 382 2.66 18.36 14.70
C ILE A 382 2.32 19.26 15.89
N ASP A 383 1.77 20.43 15.60
CA ASP A 383 1.34 21.38 16.62
C ASP A 383 -0.03 20.99 17.18
N ASP A 384 -0.37 21.44 18.39
CA ASP A 384 -1.69 21.23 19.03
C ASP A 384 -2.88 21.73 18.18
N GLU A 385 -2.64 22.70 17.29
CA GLU A 385 -3.63 23.21 16.34
C GLU A 385 -3.92 22.25 15.15
N SER A 386 -3.13 21.18 15.01
CA SER A 386 -3.33 20.18 13.97
C SER A 386 -4.58 19.35 14.24
N ALA A 387 -5.38 19.11 13.21
CA ALA A 387 -6.55 18.23 13.30
C ALA A 387 -6.21 16.84 12.74
N LEU A 388 -6.61 15.80 13.49
CA LEU A 388 -6.39 14.41 13.13
C LEU A 388 -7.73 13.73 12.85
N LYS A 389 -7.81 12.98 11.75
CA LYS A 389 -8.94 12.11 11.43
C LYS A 389 -8.39 10.79 10.92
N GLU A 390 -8.76 9.68 11.54
CA GLU A 390 -8.48 8.35 10.99
C GLU A 390 -9.66 7.90 10.12
N SER A 391 -9.36 7.24 9.00
CA SER A 391 -10.37 6.51 8.23
C SER A 391 -10.34 5.03 8.58
N ALA A 392 -11.44 4.29 8.40
CA ALA A 392 -11.53 2.87 8.80
C ALA A 392 -10.35 2.00 8.31
N SER A 393 -9.77 2.34 7.16
CA SER A 393 -8.54 1.72 6.62
C SER A 393 -7.27 2.09 7.39
N HIS A 394 -7.35 2.75 8.54
CA HIS A 394 -6.25 3.25 9.36
C HIS A 394 -5.24 4.10 8.58
N ILE A 395 -5.78 5.02 7.80
CA ILE A 395 -5.04 6.14 7.23
C ILE A 395 -5.27 7.31 8.17
N VAL A 396 -4.20 7.80 8.80
CA VAL A 396 -4.29 8.98 9.66
C VAL A 396 -4.18 10.20 8.78
N SER A 397 -5.31 10.85 8.59
CA SER A 397 -5.42 12.10 7.87
C SER A 397 -5.01 13.24 8.81
N VAL A 398 -3.93 13.92 8.47
CA VAL A 398 -3.34 15.02 9.22
C VAL A 398 -3.65 16.33 8.51
N ARG A 399 -4.39 17.21 9.18
CA ARG A 399 -4.53 18.61 8.76
C ARG A 399 -3.59 19.45 9.61
N LEU A 400 -2.51 19.90 8.99
CA LEU A 400 -1.55 20.84 9.55
C LEU A 400 -2.16 22.24 9.67
N PRO A 401 -1.66 23.08 10.59
CA PRO A 401 -1.95 24.51 10.58
C PRO A 401 -1.58 25.11 9.22
N GLN A 402 -2.41 26.03 8.71
CA GLN A 402 -2.24 26.61 7.38
C GLN A 402 -0.83 27.21 7.17
N LYS A 403 -0.30 27.84 8.22
CA LYS A 403 1.05 28.42 8.21
C LYS A 403 2.12 27.34 7.97
N THR A 404 2.03 26.21 8.67
CA THR A 404 2.94 25.07 8.56
C THR A 404 2.83 24.40 7.21
N ALA A 405 1.61 24.17 6.71
CA ALA A 405 1.39 23.61 5.37
C ALA A 405 1.99 24.52 4.27
N ASN A 406 1.75 25.83 4.34
CA ASN A 406 2.32 26.80 3.41
C ASN A 406 3.84 26.83 3.47
N GLN A 407 4.42 26.69 4.66
CA GLN A 407 5.86 26.63 4.83
C GLN A 407 6.45 25.41 4.12
N TRP A 408 5.87 24.21 4.28
CA TRP A 408 6.35 23.01 3.61
C TRP A 408 6.27 23.14 2.08
N ILE A 409 5.17 23.69 1.55
CA ILE A 409 5.04 23.96 0.11
C ILE A 409 6.10 24.97 -0.37
N ALA A 410 6.36 26.03 0.40
CA ALA A 410 7.36 27.02 0.06
C ALA A 410 8.78 26.45 0.07
N GLU A 411 9.11 25.59 1.03
CA GLU A 411 10.41 24.90 1.11
C GLU A 411 10.69 24.06 -0.14
N PHE A 412 9.69 23.31 -0.61
CA PHE A 412 9.78 22.58 -1.88
C PHE A 412 10.14 23.49 -3.06
N SER A 413 9.56 24.69 -3.09
CA SER A 413 9.71 25.67 -4.18
C SER A 413 11.12 26.30 -4.27
N THR A 414 11.90 26.16 -3.19
CA THR A 414 13.21 26.82 -3.02
C THR A 414 14.40 25.91 -3.27
N LYS A 415 14.21 24.58 -3.37
CA LYS A 415 15.26 23.68 -3.85
C LYS A 415 15.52 24.02 -5.34
N PRO A 416 16.77 24.35 -5.74
CA PRO A 416 17.08 24.49 -7.16
C PRO A 416 16.77 23.16 -7.85
N PRO A 417 16.16 23.16 -9.05
CA PRO A 417 15.98 21.92 -9.80
C PRO A 417 17.36 21.29 -9.98
N HIS A 418 17.49 20.01 -9.59
CA HIS A 418 18.74 19.29 -9.73
C HIS A 418 19.23 19.36 -11.19
N SER A 419 20.48 19.85 -11.33
CA SER A 419 21.17 20.09 -12.60
C SER A 419 21.90 18.88 -13.13
#